data_AF-A0A328Z9I4-F1
#
_entry.id   AF-A0A328Z9I4-F1
#
_cell.length_a   1.000
_cell.length_b   1.000
_cell.length_c   1.000
_cell.angle_alpha   90.00
_cell.angle_beta   90.00
_cell.angle_gamma   90.00
#
_symmetry.space_group_name_H-M   'P 1'
#
loop_
_entity.id
_entity.type
_entity.pdbx_description
1 polymer ?
#
loop_
_entity_poly.entity_id
_entity_poly.type
_entity_poly.pdbx_seq_one_letter_code
_entity_poly.pdbx_strand_id
1 'polypeptide(L)'
;MLHPPPSASSSPSSAALPAGAATRTRIKICGLTREQDVDAAVAAGADAVGFVLYAKSPRAVTPRRAAELARRLPPFVTPVLLFVNESTANVMAACADIPTATVQFHGDETPEDCRAAADAGRRPYLRAARIPLGAEAPAFDLVQFAHQYSHAQAILLDAHVEGYGGGGKAFNWSLLPPSVGSHLVLSGGLTPANVTDGILQVRPRGLSLAVDVSSGVEADGPDGKPLRGIKDAGKIQRFIAAVRAADGHFAEND
;
A
#
# COMPACT_ATOMS: atom_id res chain seq x y z
N MET A 1 -60.85 0.83 -32.27
CA MET A 1 -60.61 -0.46 -31.58
C MET A 1 -59.16 -0.47 -31.15
N LEU A 2 -58.91 -0.77 -29.87
CA LEU A 2 -57.63 -0.58 -29.18
C LEU A 2 -56.52 -1.50 -29.71
N HIS A 3 -55.33 -0.94 -29.95
CA HIS A 3 -54.09 -1.72 -30.01
C HIS A 3 -53.61 -2.03 -28.58
N PRO A 4 -53.15 -3.25 -28.28
CA PRO A 4 -52.55 -3.55 -26.99
C PRO A 4 -51.10 -3.01 -26.92
N PRO A 5 -50.58 -2.67 -25.72
CA PRO A 5 -49.19 -2.25 -25.57
C PRO A 5 -48.24 -3.46 -25.66
N PRO A 6 -47.00 -3.29 -26.16
CA PRO A 6 -45.98 -4.33 -26.05
C PRO A 6 -45.51 -4.47 -24.59
N SER A 7 -45.47 -5.71 -24.12
CA SER A 7 -44.99 -6.14 -22.81
C SER A 7 -43.50 -5.83 -22.61
N ALA A 8 -43.17 -5.32 -21.43
CA ALA A 8 -41.81 -5.00 -21.00
C ALA A 8 -41.01 -6.22 -20.52
N SER A 9 -39.69 -5.97 -20.47
CA SER A 9 -38.65 -6.58 -19.63
C SER A 9 -38.08 -7.94 -20.03
N SER A 10 -37.00 -7.90 -20.82
CA SER A 10 -35.85 -8.78 -20.58
C SER A 10 -34.81 -8.01 -19.78
N SER A 11 -34.68 -8.34 -18.49
CA SER A 11 -33.60 -7.90 -17.62
C SER A 11 -32.24 -8.24 -18.25
N PRO A 12 -31.25 -7.34 -18.28
CA PRO A 12 -29.90 -7.77 -18.63
C PRO A 12 -29.39 -8.70 -17.52
N SER A 13 -29.17 -9.95 -17.90
CA SER A 13 -28.45 -10.93 -17.09
C SER A 13 -27.13 -10.29 -16.64
N SER A 14 -26.94 -10.20 -15.32
CA SER A 14 -25.68 -9.84 -14.70
C SER A 14 -24.64 -10.89 -15.10
N ALA A 15 -23.92 -10.64 -16.19
CA ALA A 15 -22.75 -11.43 -16.54
C ALA A 15 -21.75 -11.30 -15.39
N ALA A 16 -21.61 -12.37 -14.62
CA ALA A 16 -20.54 -12.52 -13.66
C ALA A 16 -19.21 -12.34 -14.41
N LEU A 17 -18.33 -11.47 -13.88
CA LEU A 17 -16.98 -11.32 -14.39
C LEU A 17 -16.31 -12.71 -14.40
N PRO A 18 -15.62 -13.09 -15.48
CA PRO A 18 -14.95 -14.38 -15.52
C PRO A 18 -13.93 -14.46 -14.38
N ALA A 19 -13.99 -15.55 -13.61
CA ALA A 19 -12.88 -15.97 -12.77
C ALA A 19 -11.67 -16.23 -13.69
N GLY A 20 -10.48 -15.72 -13.33
CA GLY A 20 -9.22 -16.12 -13.98
C GLY A 20 -8.57 -15.12 -14.93
N ALA A 21 -8.59 -13.81 -14.66
CA ALA A 21 -7.53 -12.93 -15.16
C ALA A 21 -6.52 -12.74 -14.02
N ALA A 22 -5.35 -13.38 -14.13
CA ALA A 22 -4.28 -13.24 -13.14
C ALA A 22 -3.95 -11.76 -12.91
N THR A 23 -4.45 -11.21 -11.81
CA THR A 23 -4.31 -9.79 -11.45
C THR A 23 -2.87 -9.51 -11.01
N ARG A 24 -2.06 -8.88 -11.87
CA ARG A 24 -0.69 -8.44 -11.53
C ARG A 24 -0.64 -7.78 -10.14
N THR A 25 0.28 -8.22 -9.28
CA THR A 25 0.53 -7.60 -7.97
C THR A 25 1.16 -6.21 -8.16
N ARG A 26 0.52 -5.18 -7.59
CA ARG A 26 1.03 -3.79 -7.64
C ARG A 26 2.13 -3.57 -6.60
N ILE A 27 3.09 -2.71 -6.90
CA ILE A 27 4.30 -2.53 -6.08
C ILE A 27 4.48 -1.08 -5.65
N LYS A 28 4.62 -0.86 -4.35
CA LYS A 28 5.02 0.42 -3.76
C LYS A 28 6.41 0.32 -3.14
N ILE A 29 7.30 1.25 -3.48
CA ILE A 29 8.57 1.47 -2.77
C ILE A 29 8.39 2.68 -1.85
N CYS A 30 8.66 2.56 -0.55
CA CYS A 30 8.32 3.59 0.44
C CYS A 30 9.55 4.18 1.14
N GLY A 31 9.44 5.43 1.60
CA GLY A 31 10.50 6.12 2.34
C GLY A 31 11.65 6.59 1.46
N LEU A 32 11.36 7.13 0.28
CA LEU A 32 12.35 7.67 -0.64
C LEU A 32 12.71 9.11 -0.23
N THR A 33 14.02 9.41 -0.22
CA THR A 33 14.54 10.71 0.29
C THR A 33 15.37 11.48 -0.75
N ARG A 34 15.78 10.82 -1.84
CA ARG A 34 16.70 11.34 -2.85
C ARG A 34 16.35 10.87 -4.26
N GLU A 35 16.78 11.65 -5.24
CA GLU A 35 16.45 11.52 -6.66
C GLU A 35 16.82 10.15 -7.22
N GLN A 36 18.05 9.71 -6.96
CA GLN A 36 18.55 8.42 -7.45
C GLN A 36 17.72 7.21 -6.99
N ASP A 37 17.11 7.28 -5.79
CA ASP A 37 16.27 6.20 -5.29
C ASP A 37 14.89 6.22 -5.96
N VAL A 38 14.37 7.41 -6.27
CA VAL A 38 13.13 7.59 -7.06
C VAL A 38 13.32 7.06 -8.47
N ASP A 39 14.41 7.44 -9.11
CA ASP A 39 14.74 7.00 -10.46
C ASP A 39 14.92 5.48 -10.52
N ALA A 40 15.62 4.90 -9.54
CA ALA A 40 15.80 3.46 -9.45
C ALA A 40 14.47 2.71 -9.25
N ALA A 41 13.57 3.21 -8.40
CA ALA A 41 12.25 2.64 -8.19
C ALA A 41 11.38 2.68 -9.46
N VAL A 42 11.36 3.83 -10.14
CA VAL A 42 10.62 4.02 -11.40
C VAL A 42 11.19 3.11 -12.50
N ALA A 43 12.50 3.11 -12.70
CA ALA A 43 13.16 2.32 -13.74
C ALA A 43 12.96 0.81 -13.54
N ALA A 44 12.91 0.35 -12.28
CA ALA A 44 12.64 -1.05 -11.96
C ALA A 44 11.16 -1.43 -12.13
N GLY A 45 10.25 -0.45 -12.25
CA GLY A 45 8.83 -0.66 -12.54
C GLY A 45 7.94 -0.70 -11.30
N ALA A 46 8.23 0.12 -10.28
CA ALA A 46 7.30 0.37 -9.18
C ALA A 46 6.03 1.08 -9.71
N ASP A 47 4.87 0.73 -9.16
CA ASP A 47 3.58 1.37 -9.48
C ASP A 47 3.32 2.62 -8.61
N ALA A 48 3.96 2.68 -7.44
CA ALA A 48 3.86 3.79 -6.52
C ALA A 48 5.18 4.04 -5.78
N VAL A 49 5.41 5.30 -5.38
CA VAL A 49 6.51 5.66 -4.47
C VAL A 49 5.99 6.41 -3.25
N GLY A 50 6.53 6.11 -2.08
CA GLY A 50 6.09 6.70 -0.81
C GLY A 50 7.07 7.73 -0.25
N PHE A 51 6.54 8.89 0.12
CA PHE A 51 7.25 9.95 0.85
C PHE A 51 6.71 10.00 2.29
N VAL A 52 7.60 9.93 3.27
CA VAL A 52 7.21 9.93 4.69
C VAL A 52 7.20 11.36 5.21
N LEU A 53 6.01 11.90 5.47
CA LEU A 53 5.81 13.23 6.03
C LEU A 53 5.51 13.09 7.53
N TYR A 54 6.46 12.47 8.25
CA TYR A 54 6.41 12.30 9.69
C TYR A 54 7.80 12.55 10.26
N ALA A 55 8.00 13.70 10.92
CA ALA A 55 9.32 14.21 11.28
C ALA A 55 10.15 13.27 12.17
N LYS A 56 9.51 12.42 12.99
CA LYS A 56 10.23 11.45 13.85
C LYS A 56 10.73 10.23 13.08
N SER A 57 10.32 10.06 11.82
CA SER A 57 10.80 8.98 10.97
C SER A 57 12.23 9.28 10.50
N PRO A 58 13.13 8.28 10.50
CA PRO A 58 14.45 8.42 9.87
C PRO A 58 14.37 8.51 8.32
N ARG A 59 13.16 8.33 7.76
CA ARG A 59 12.86 8.44 6.33
C ARG A 59 12.11 9.73 6.01
N ALA A 60 12.01 10.65 6.96
CA ALA A 60 11.22 11.85 6.84
C ALA A 60 11.74 12.76 5.72
N VAL A 61 10.81 13.32 4.95
CA VAL A 61 11.06 14.44 4.04
C VAL A 61 10.09 15.57 4.35
N THR A 62 10.47 16.80 4.04
CA THR A 62 9.55 17.95 4.11
C THR A 62 8.53 17.88 2.96
N PRO A 63 7.36 18.53 3.07
CA PRO A 63 6.40 18.61 1.95
C PRO A 63 7.03 19.16 0.67
N ARG A 64 7.82 20.23 0.78
CA ARG A 64 8.59 20.79 -0.35
C ARG A 64 9.51 19.75 -0.99
N ARG A 65 10.23 18.98 -0.17
CA ARG A 65 11.14 17.94 -0.67
C ARG A 65 10.38 16.79 -1.32
N ALA A 66 9.24 16.38 -0.77
CA ALA A 66 8.37 15.40 -1.41
C ALA A 66 7.89 15.90 -2.78
N ALA A 67 7.52 17.17 -2.91
CA ALA A 67 7.08 17.76 -4.17
C ALA A 67 8.20 17.82 -5.22
N GLU A 68 9.44 18.14 -4.80
CA GLU A 68 10.63 18.06 -5.66
C GLU A 68 10.85 16.66 -6.21
N LEU A 69 10.76 15.63 -5.36
CA LEU A 69 10.94 14.25 -5.76
C LEU A 69 9.77 13.74 -6.62
N ALA A 70 8.54 14.14 -6.32
CA ALA A 70 7.34 13.74 -7.07
C ALA A 70 7.33 14.26 -8.51
N ARG A 71 7.96 15.40 -8.80
CA ARG A 71 8.10 15.93 -10.17
C ARG A 71 8.89 15.01 -11.11
N ARG A 72 9.62 14.03 -10.58
CA ARG A 72 10.38 13.06 -11.37
C ARG A 72 9.53 11.89 -11.87
N LEU A 73 8.30 11.75 -11.37
CA LEU A 73 7.48 10.59 -11.65
C LEU A 73 6.85 10.66 -13.04
N PRO A 74 6.87 9.57 -13.83
CA PRO A 74 6.11 9.49 -15.05
C PRO A 74 4.61 9.34 -14.74
N PRO A 75 3.71 9.54 -15.73
CA PRO A 75 2.26 9.59 -15.52
C PRO A 75 1.62 8.38 -14.82
N PHE A 76 2.24 7.20 -14.88
CA PHE A 76 1.69 5.96 -14.34
C PHE A 76 2.36 5.48 -13.06
N VAL A 77 3.12 6.35 -12.38
CA VAL A 77 3.69 6.06 -11.04
C VAL A 77 3.06 7.01 -10.03
N THR A 78 2.35 6.44 -9.06
CA THR A 78 1.58 7.23 -8.09
C THR A 78 2.47 7.70 -6.93
N PRO A 79 2.55 9.02 -6.63
CA PRO A 79 3.14 9.47 -5.38
C PRO A 79 2.19 9.18 -4.22
N VAL A 80 2.73 8.71 -3.09
CA VAL A 80 1.99 8.46 -1.85
C VAL A 80 2.58 9.28 -0.72
N LEU A 81 1.76 10.12 -0.07
CA LEU A 81 2.17 10.92 1.09
C LEU A 81 1.72 10.20 2.36
N LEU A 82 2.70 9.78 3.16
CA LEU A 82 2.46 9.05 4.40
C LEU A 82 2.49 10.01 5.59
N PHE A 83 1.42 10.00 6.37
CA PHE A 83 1.26 10.79 7.60
C PHE A 83 1.05 9.90 8.81
N VAL A 84 1.38 10.44 9.98
CA VAL A 84 1.12 9.81 11.28
C VAL A 84 0.56 10.89 12.19
N ASN A 85 -0.74 10.82 12.49
CA ASN A 85 -1.45 11.71 13.40
C ASN A 85 -1.25 13.20 13.05
N GLU A 86 -1.18 13.52 11.75
CA GLU A 86 -0.99 14.88 11.27
C GLU A 86 -2.33 15.62 11.18
N SER A 87 -2.31 16.94 11.35
CA SER A 87 -3.51 17.76 11.24
C SER A 87 -4.06 17.80 9.81
N THR A 88 -5.39 17.85 9.68
CA THR A 88 -6.10 18.00 8.39
C THR A 88 -5.55 19.16 7.55
N ALA A 89 -5.27 20.30 8.18
CA ALA A 89 -4.71 21.47 7.48
C ALA A 89 -3.35 21.17 6.84
N ASN A 90 -2.45 20.49 7.56
CA ASN A 90 -1.13 20.14 7.05
C ASN A 90 -1.20 19.05 5.97
N VAL A 91 -2.09 18.06 6.12
CA VAL A 91 -2.32 17.04 5.08
C VAL A 91 -2.81 17.68 3.79
N MET A 92 -3.81 18.56 3.87
CA MET A 92 -4.35 19.27 2.70
C MET A 92 -3.30 20.17 2.04
N ALA A 93 -2.51 20.91 2.83
CA ALA A 93 -1.45 21.76 2.31
C ALA A 93 -0.39 20.95 1.55
N ALA A 94 0.07 19.82 2.11
CA ALA A 94 1.04 18.96 1.43
C ALA A 94 0.46 18.32 0.15
N CYS A 95 -0.84 18.00 0.13
CA CYS A 95 -1.51 17.46 -1.04
C CYS A 95 -1.74 18.52 -2.14
N ALA A 96 -1.80 19.80 -1.80
CA ALA A 96 -1.93 20.88 -2.78
C ALA A 96 -0.66 21.00 -3.66
N ASP A 97 0.51 20.74 -3.09
CA ASP A 97 1.79 20.74 -3.81
C ASP A 97 1.96 19.52 -4.74
N ILE A 98 1.19 18.45 -4.49
CA ILE A 98 1.25 17.19 -5.26
C ILE A 98 -0.18 16.69 -5.52
N PRO A 99 -0.94 17.31 -6.43
CA PRO A 99 -2.36 17.02 -6.62
C PRO A 99 -2.68 15.57 -6.97
N THR A 100 -1.74 14.85 -7.60
CA THR A 100 -1.86 13.44 -7.98
C THR A 100 -1.56 12.46 -6.82
N ALA A 101 -1.22 12.96 -5.64
CA ALA A 101 -0.86 12.09 -4.52
C ALA A 101 -2.06 11.40 -3.89
N THR A 102 -1.87 10.11 -3.62
CA THR A 102 -2.69 9.32 -2.69
C THR A 102 -2.19 9.56 -1.26
N VAL A 103 -3.10 9.63 -0.30
CA VAL A 103 -2.73 9.77 1.12
C VAL A 103 -2.58 8.40 1.78
N GLN A 104 -1.64 8.24 2.69
CA GLN A 104 -1.51 7.05 3.52
C GLN A 104 -1.52 7.46 5.00
N PHE A 105 -2.58 7.11 5.72
CA PHE A 105 -2.68 7.35 7.16
C PHE A 105 -2.12 6.16 7.92
N HIS A 106 -1.08 6.41 8.72
CA HIS A 106 -0.28 5.37 9.36
C HIS A 106 -0.22 5.47 10.90
N GLY A 107 -0.94 6.43 11.49
CA GLY A 107 -1.07 6.60 12.93
C GLY A 107 -2.32 5.97 13.51
N ASP A 108 -2.94 6.68 14.45
CA ASP A 108 -4.16 6.35 15.18
C ASP A 108 -5.37 7.13 14.63
N GLU A 109 -5.26 7.68 13.41
CA GLU A 109 -6.32 8.49 12.81
C GLU A 109 -7.64 7.71 12.76
N THR A 110 -8.72 8.35 13.21
CA THR A 110 -10.07 7.79 13.15
C THR A 110 -10.61 7.82 11.70
N PRO A 111 -11.71 7.10 11.40
CA PRO A 111 -12.37 7.22 10.10
C PRO A 111 -12.77 8.66 9.76
N GLU A 112 -13.21 9.43 10.75
CA GLU A 112 -13.60 10.83 10.62
C GLU A 112 -12.38 11.71 10.28
N ASP A 113 -11.26 11.52 10.98
CA ASP A 113 -10.01 12.23 10.70
C ASP A 113 -9.52 11.94 9.28
N CYS A 114 -9.51 10.65 8.90
CA CYS A 114 -9.13 10.22 7.55
C CYS A 114 -10.00 10.91 6.49
N ARG A 115 -11.33 10.91 6.68
CA ARG A 115 -12.28 11.50 5.72
C ARG A 115 -12.11 13.02 5.63
N ALA A 116 -11.91 13.69 6.76
CA ALA A 116 -11.69 15.13 6.79
C ALA A 116 -10.38 15.52 6.09
N ALA A 117 -9.28 14.84 6.41
CA ALA A 117 -7.97 15.09 5.82
C ALA A 117 -7.87 14.67 4.34
N ALA A 118 -8.67 13.71 3.90
CA ALA A 118 -8.82 13.29 2.51
C ALA A 118 -9.83 14.15 1.71
N ASP A 119 -9.98 15.43 2.08
CA ASP A 119 -10.86 16.40 1.42
C ASP A 119 -12.31 15.93 1.32
N ALA A 120 -12.89 15.55 2.47
CA ALA A 120 -14.22 14.96 2.59
C ALA A 120 -14.42 13.69 1.74
N GLY A 121 -13.35 12.92 1.52
CA GLY A 121 -13.35 11.69 0.74
C GLY A 121 -13.14 11.88 -0.77
N ARG A 122 -12.88 13.11 -1.24
CA ARG A 122 -12.55 13.35 -2.67
C ARG A 122 -11.16 12.85 -3.05
N ARG A 123 -10.23 12.78 -2.09
CA ARG A 123 -8.88 12.28 -2.31
C ARG A 123 -8.80 10.79 -1.94
N PRO A 124 -8.24 9.92 -2.79
CA PRO A 124 -8.03 8.52 -2.42
C PRO A 124 -7.03 8.42 -1.27
N TYR A 125 -7.28 7.47 -0.35
CA TYR A 125 -6.36 7.19 0.74
C TYR A 125 -6.24 5.70 1.06
N LEU A 126 -5.10 5.35 1.64
CA LEU A 126 -4.80 4.05 2.24
C LEU A 126 -4.85 4.18 3.77
N ARG A 127 -5.33 3.15 4.44
CA ARG A 127 -5.27 3.07 5.92
C ARG A 127 -4.36 1.94 6.35
N ALA A 128 -3.36 2.23 7.17
CA ALA A 128 -2.52 1.20 7.76
C ALA A 128 -3.21 0.52 8.96
N ALA A 129 -3.35 -0.80 8.89
CA ALA A 129 -3.62 -1.68 10.01
C ALA A 129 -2.27 -2.18 10.56
N ARG A 130 -1.91 -1.76 11.78
CA ARG A 130 -0.70 -2.22 12.46
C ARG A 130 -0.99 -3.54 13.17
N ILE A 131 -0.65 -4.65 12.54
CA ILE A 131 -0.91 -6.01 13.00
C ILE A 131 0.02 -6.33 14.17
N PRO A 132 -0.52 -6.60 15.38
CA PRO A 132 0.29 -6.96 16.54
C PRO A 132 1.14 -8.22 16.29
N LEU A 133 2.35 -8.26 16.84
CA LEU A 133 3.29 -9.38 16.69
C LEU A 133 3.35 -10.25 17.95
N GLY A 134 3.30 -11.57 17.77
CA GLY A 134 3.53 -12.55 18.84
C GLY A 134 2.25 -13.20 19.36
N ALA A 135 2.38 -14.36 20.01
CA ALA A 135 1.26 -15.16 20.49
C ALA A 135 0.47 -14.50 21.63
N GLU A 136 1.09 -13.57 22.36
CA GLU A 136 0.49 -12.83 23.48
C GLU A 136 -0.07 -11.46 23.07
N ALA A 137 0.03 -11.11 21.79
CA ALA A 137 -0.44 -9.83 21.31
C ALA A 137 -1.97 -9.76 21.32
N PRO A 138 -2.58 -8.60 21.59
CA PRO A 138 -4.03 -8.47 21.60
C PRO A 138 -4.62 -8.88 20.25
N ALA A 139 -5.77 -9.55 20.29
CA ALA A 139 -6.49 -9.92 19.08
C ALA A 139 -6.79 -8.66 18.26
N PHE A 140 -6.44 -8.69 16.97
CA PHE A 140 -6.74 -7.62 16.03
C PHE A 140 -7.78 -8.10 15.03
N ASP A 141 -9.00 -7.58 15.15
CA ASP A 141 -10.07 -7.90 14.21
C ASP A 141 -9.90 -7.08 12.92
N LEU A 142 -9.18 -7.67 11.96
CA LEU A 142 -8.95 -7.05 10.66
C LEU A 142 -10.23 -6.87 9.85
N VAL A 143 -11.24 -7.74 10.03
CA VAL A 143 -12.51 -7.64 9.29
C VAL A 143 -13.29 -6.44 9.79
N GLN A 144 -13.41 -6.28 11.11
CA GLN A 144 -14.03 -5.10 11.72
C GLN A 144 -13.26 -3.83 11.36
N PHE A 145 -11.92 -3.86 11.39
CA PHE A 145 -11.09 -2.73 10.99
C PHE A 145 -11.37 -2.33 9.54
N ALA A 146 -11.35 -3.28 8.60
CA ALA A 146 -11.66 -3.00 7.20
C ALA A 146 -13.08 -2.43 7.00
N HIS A 147 -14.06 -2.93 7.76
CA HIS A 147 -15.42 -2.39 7.74
C HIS A 147 -15.49 -0.94 8.26
N GLN A 148 -14.82 -0.65 9.38
CA GLN A 148 -14.76 0.68 9.98
C GLN A 148 -14.10 1.70 9.04
N TYR A 149 -13.08 1.28 8.29
CA TYR A 149 -12.37 2.12 7.31
C TYR A 149 -12.79 1.82 5.85
N SER A 150 -14.06 1.48 5.62
CA SER A 150 -14.60 1.10 4.30
C SER A 150 -14.49 2.18 3.21
N HIS A 151 -14.23 3.44 3.58
CA HIS A 151 -13.92 4.53 2.63
C HIS A 151 -12.44 4.55 2.18
N ALA A 152 -11.56 3.76 2.79
CA ALA A 152 -10.19 3.61 2.35
C ALA A 152 -10.14 2.79 1.05
N GLN A 153 -9.31 3.19 0.10
CA GLN A 153 -9.15 2.45 -1.16
C GLN A 153 -8.43 1.11 -0.97
N ALA A 154 -7.63 0.98 0.10
CA ALA A 154 -7.09 -0.29 0.55
C ALA A 154 -6.66 -0.21 2.03
N ILE A 155 -6.61 -1.38 2.66
CA ILE A 155 -6.00 -1.57 3.98
C ILE A 155 -4.58 -2.08 3.81
N LEU A 156 -3.62 -1.34 4.36
CA LEU A 156 -2.21 -1.73 4.38
C LEU A 156 -1.90 -2.50 5.66
N LEU A 157 -1.43 -3.72 5.54
CA LEU A 157 -1.07 -4.60 6.65
C LEU A 157 0.41 -4.34 7.01
N ASP A 158 0.67 -3.63 8.09
CA ASP A 158 2.04 -3.40 8.59
C ASP A 158 2.30 -4.20 9.87
N ALA A 159 3.51 -4.73 10.01
CA ALA A 159 3.91 -5.44 11.22
C ALA A 159 4.17 -4.45 12.35
N HIS A 160 3.45 -4.57 13.48
CA HIS A 160 3.66 -3.68 14.61
C HIS A 160 5.02 -3.93 15.27
N VAL A 161 5.92 -2.96 15.16
CA VAL A 161 7.16 -2.85 15.94
C VAL A 161 7.05 -1.63 16.86
N GLU A 162 7.80 -1.59 17.97
CA GLU A 162 7.82 -0.40 18.84
C GLU A 162 8.13 0.88 18.03
N GLY A 163 7.21 1.84 18.03
CA GLY A 163 7.25 3.06 17.22
C GLY A 163 6.29 3.06 16.01
N TYR A 164 6.54 3.95 15.04
CA TYR A 164 5.78 4.03 13.79
C TYR A 164 6.70 3.76 12.59
N GLY A 165 6.38 2.74 11.80
CA GLY A 165 7.08 2.36 10.57
C GLY A 165 8.04 1.16 10.70
N GLY A 166 8.14 0.40 9.61
CA GLY A 166 8.77 -0.93 9.51
C GLY A 166 10.12 -1.13 10.21
N GLY A 167 10.13 -2.09 11.14
CA GLY A 167 11.30 -2.59 11.87
C GLY A 167 11.85 -3.94 11.38
N GLY A 168 11.48 -4.36 10.17
CA GLY A 168 12.10 -5.51 9.50
C GLY A 168 11.61 -6.90 9.92
N LYS A 169 10.64 -7.03 10.83
CA LYS A 169 10.02 -8.31 11.17
C LYS A 169 8.70 -8.49 10.41
N ALA A 170 8.55 -9.60 9.69
CA ALA A 170 7.26 -9.99 9.12
C ALA A 170 6.38 -10.62 10.21
N PHE A 171 5.07 -10.35 10.15
CA PHE A 171 4.08 -11.05 10.99
C PHE A 171 3.73 -12.41 10.38
N ASN A 172 3.16 -13.31 11.17
CA ASN A 172 2.70 -14.59 10.65
C ASN A 172 1.41 -14.39 9.82
N TRP A 173 1.55 -14.36 8.49
CA TRP A 173 0.45 -14.13 7.56
C TRP A 173 -0.66 -15.18 7.64
N SER A 174 -0.37 -16.39 8.15
CA SER A 174 -1.37 -17.43 8.32
C SER A 174 -2.46 -17.07 9.33
N LEU A 175 -2.18 -16.11 10.23
CA LEU A 175 -3.11 -15.61 11.26
C LEU A 175 -4.11 -14.59 10.72
N LEU A 176 -3.98 -14.16 9.46
CA LEU A 176 -4.98 -13.30 8.83
C LEU A 176 -6.30 -14.06 8.69
N PRO A 177 -7.44 -13.36 8.72
CA PRO A 177 -8.72 -13.96 8.36
C PRO A 177 -8.67 -14.52 6.91
N PRO A 178 -9.50 -15.52 6.60
CA PRO A 178 -9.53 -16.13 5.27
C PRO A 178 -10.05 -15.19 4.18
N SER A 179 -10.84 -14.17 4.55
CA SER A 179 -11.36 -13.17 3.63
C SER A 179 -11.56 -11.82 4.34
N VAL A 180 -11.17 -10.75 3.67
CA VAL A 180 -11.35 -9.35 4.07
C VAL A 180 -12.00 -8.62 2.90
N GLY A 181 -13.11 -7.92 3.14
CA GLY A 181 -13.85 -7.15 2.15
C GLY A 181 -13.15 -5.85 1.71
N SER A 182 -11.85 -5.89 1.44
CA SER A 182 -11.04 -4.75 1.05
C SER A 182 -9.93 -5.17 0.08
N HIS A 183 -9.44 -4.22 -0.73
CA HIS A 183 -8.13 -4.34 -1.33
C HIS A 183 -7.06 -4.33 -0.23
N LEU A 184 -6.04 -5.18 -0.34
CA LEU A 184 -4.98 -5.31 0.66
C LEU A 184 -3.64 -4.83 0.09
N VAL A 185 -2.84 -4.21 0.96
CA VAL A 185 -1.43 -3.92 0.69
C VAL A 185 -0.59 -4.64 1.75
N LEU A 186 0.18 -5.66 1.35
CA LEU A 186 1.08 -6.34 2.27
C LEU A 186 2.34 -5.49 2.50
N SER A 187 2.62 -5.17 3.75
CA SER A 187 3.83 -4.45 4.18
C SER A 187 4.44 -5.18 5.39
N GLY A 188 5.33 -4.50 6.14
CA GLY A 188 5.90 -5.04 7.37
C GLY A 188 6.99 -6.09 7.15
N GLY A 189 8.24 -5.65 7.08
CA GLY A 189 9.40 -6.57 7.02
C GLY A 189 9.55 -7.34 5.71
N LEU A 190 8.91 -6.90 4.63
CA LEU A 190 9.11 -7.48 3.30
C LEU A 190 10.54 -7.24 2.81
N THR A 191 11.10 -8.25 2.14
CA THR A 191 12.42 -8.30 1.53
C THR A 191 12.33 -9.08 0.21
N PRO A 192 13.35 -9.00 -0.67
CA PRO A 192 13.38 -9.86 -1.86
C PRO A 192 13.30 -11.35 -1.55
N ALA A 193 13.71 -11.78 -0.35
CA ALA A 193 13.75 -13.18 0.03
C ALA A 193 12.41 -13.75 0.52
N ASN A 194 11.47 -12.90 0.96
CA ASN A 194 10.22 -13.37 1.58
C ASN A 194 8.94 -12.86 0.88
N VAL A 195 9.05 -11.90 -0.06
CA VAL A 195 7.87 -11.29 -0.69
C VAL A 195 7.05 -12.29 -1.50
N THR A 196 7.69 -13.28 -2.14
CA THR A 196 7.00 -14.34 -2.88
C THR A 196 6.06 -15.12 -1.97
N ASP A 197 6.54 -15.61 -0.84
CA ASP A 197 5.73 -16.36 0.13
C ASP A 197 4.59 -15.51 0.68
N GLY A 198 4.87 -14.22 0.94
CA GLY A 198 3.85 -13.26 1.39
C GLY A 198 2.73 -13.08 0.39
N ILE A 199 3.06 -12.94 -0.89
CA ILE A 199 2.07 -12.82 -1.96
C ILE A 199 1.24 -14.11 -2.04
N LEU A 200 1.89 -15.27 -2.08
CA LEU A 200 1.20 -16.57 -2.17
C LEU A 200 0.18 -16.77 -1.02
N GLN A 201 0.54 -16.37 0.20
CA GLN A 201 -0.30 -16.55 1.38
C GLN A 201 -1.42 -15.50 1.53
N VAL A 202 -1.20 -14.26 1.09
CA VAL A 202 -2.10 -13.13 1.36
C VAL A 202 -3.03 -12.83 0.19
N ARG A 203 -2.63 -13.13 -1.05
CA ARG A 203 -3.43 -12.84 -2.25
C ARG A 203 -4.87 -13.35 -2.19
N PRO A 204 -5.18 -14.58 -1.73
CA PRO A 204 -6.56 -15.07 -1.71
C PRO A 204 -7.44 -14.43 -0.63
N ARG A 205 -6.87 -13.59 0.25
CA ARG A 205 -7.55 -13.07 1.45
C ARG A 205 -8.21 -11.71 1.26
N GLY A 206 -8.00 -11.03 0.14
CA GLY A 206 -8.56 -9.70 -0.13
C GLY A 206 -9.15 -9.61 -1.54
N LEU A 207 -9.73 -8.45 -1.87
CA LEU A 207 -10.28 -8.18 -3.21
C LEU A 207 -9.18 -8.07 -4.28
N SER A 208 -7.99 -7.62 -3.87
CA SER A 208 -6.75 -7.66 -4.64
C SER A 208 -5.56 -7.55 -3.69
N LEU A 209 -4.35 -7.77 -4.21
CA LEU A 209 -3.11 -7.59 -3.45
C LEU A 209 -2.15 -6.61 -4.14
N ALA A 210 -1.60 -5.72 -3.32
CA ALA A 210 -0.37 -4.98 -3.60
C ALA A 210 0.68 -5.28 -2.52
N VAL A 211 1.92 -4.90 -2.76
CA VAL A 211 3.00 -4.97 -1.77
C VAL A 211 3.64 -3.59 -1.56
N ASP A 212 4.06 -3.31 -0.33
CA ASP A 212 4.77 -2.10 0.07
C ASP A 212 6.07 -2.48 0.78
N VAL A 213 7.20 -1.97 0.27
CA VAL A 213 8.51 -2.24 0.88
C VAL A 213 9.26 -0.94 1.18
N SER A 214 9.87 -0.89 2.36
CA SER A 214 10.72 0.23 2.77
C SER A 214 12.13 -0.24 3.16
N SER A 215 12.30 -0.82 4.34
CA SER A 215 13.63 -1.19 4.87
C SER A 215 14.27 -2.39 4.15
N GLY A 216 13.48 -3.32 3.62
CA GLY A 216 14.02 -4.51 2.93
C GLY A 216 14.74 -4.21 1.61
N VAL A 217 14.66 -2.97 1.12
CA VAL A 217 15.36 -2.49 -0.07
C VAL A 217 16.26 -1.29 0.22
N GLU A 218 16.57 -1.03 1.49
CA GLU A 218 17.57 -0.05 1.90
C GLU A 218 18.98 -0.61 1.77
N ALA A 219 19.95 0.26 1.46
CA ALA A 219 21.37 -0.09 1.44
C ALA A 219 21.82 -0.51 2.84
N ASP A 220 22.78 -1.44 2.91
CA ASP A 220 23.34 -1.87 4.19
C ASP A 220 24.45 -0.90 4.63
N GLY A 221 24.43 -0.56 5.91
CA GLY A 221 25.47 0.21 6.55
C GLY A 221 26.66 -0.66 6.96
N PRO A 222 27.74 -0.06 7.46
CA PRO A 222 28.93 -0.79 7.89
C PRO A 222 28.67 -1.81 9.00
N ASP A 223 27.60 -1.62 9.78
CA ASP A 223 27.16 -2.50 10.86
C ASP A 223 26.20 -3.61 10.40
N GLY A 224 26.00 -3.74 9.07
CA GLY A 224 25.07 -4.69 8.47
C GLY A 224 23.60 -4.32 8.64
N LYS A 225 23.28 -3.14 9.20
CA LYS A 225 21.90 -2.66 9.33
C LYS A 225 21.52 -1.74 8.17
N PRO A 226 20.23 -1.64 7.81
CA PRO A 226 19.80 -0.72 6.77
C PRO A 226 20.15 0.76 7.07
N LEU A 227 20.79 1.44 6.12
CA LEU A 227 20.91 2.88 6.05
C LEU A 227 19.52 3.47 5.80
N ARG A 228 18.84 3.83 6.89
CA ARG A 228 17.44 4.27 6.85
C ARG A 228 17.29 5.49 5.92
N GLY A 229 16.37 5.40 4.97
CA GLY A 229 16.11 6.45 3.98
C GLY A 229 16.98 6.39 2.72
N ILE A 230 17.95 5.47 2.65
CA ILE A 230 18.89 5.29 1.53
C ILE A 230 18.57 3.95 0.86
N LYS A 231 18.00 3.97 -0.35
CA LYS A 231 17.66 2.74 -1.08
C LYS A 231 18.86 2.15 -1.82
N ASP A 232 18.84 0.83 -2.02
CA ASP A 232 19.76 0.10 -2.89
C ASP A 232 19.06 -0.32 -4.17
N ALA A 233 19.55 0.15 -5.32
CA ALA A 233 18.93 -0.12 -6.62
C ALA A 233 18.88 -1.62 -6.95
N GLY A 234 19.92 -2.39 -6.57
CA GLY A 234 19.96 -3.83 -6.77
C GLY A 234 18.91 -4.56 -5.93
N LYS A 235 18.70 -4.15 -4.68
CA LYS A 235 17.64 -4.71 -3.82
C LYS A 235 16.24 -4.36 -4.35
N ILE A 236 16.02 -3.14 -4.84
CA ILE A 236 14.76 -2.77 -5.50
C ILE A 236 14.49 -3.70 -6.69
N GLN A 237 15.47 -3.89 -7.57
CA GLN A 237 15.34 -4.78 -8.74
C GLN A 237 15.03 -6.22 -8.32
N ARG A 238 15.76 -6.77 -7.34
CA ARG A 238 15.50 -8.12 -6.82
C ARG A 238 14.12 -8.25 -6.18
N PHE A 239 13.67 -7.23 -5.45
CA PHE A 239 12.33 -7.22 -4.86
C PHE A 239 11.24 -7.29 -5.94
N ILE A 240 11.33 -6.43 -6.95
CA ILE A 240 10.34 -6.39 -8.04
C ILE A 240 10.37 -7.68 -8.86
N ALA A 241 11.55 -8.25 -9.11
CA ALA A 241 11.68 -9.55 -9.78
C ALA A 241 11.00 -10.67 -8.97
N ALA A 242 11.18 -10.70 -7.65
CA ALA A 242 10.54 -11.68 -6.77
C ALA A 242 9.00 -11.53 -6.78
N VAL A 243 8.47 -10.30 -6.75
CA VAL A 243 7.02 -10.05 -6.88
C VAL A 243 6.48 -10.60 -8.20
N ARG A 244 7.16 -10.32 -9.32
CA ARG A 244 6.74 -10.81 -10.64
C ARG A 244 6.83 -12.32 -10.77
N ALA A 245 7.84 -12.94 -10.16
CA ALA A 245 7.94 -14.39 -10.08
C ALA A 245 6.76 -14.99 -9.31
N ALA A 246 6.33 -14.37 -8.21
CA ALA A 246 5.15 -14.78 -7.45
C ALA A 246 3.88 -14.73 -8.32
N ASP A 247 3.69 -13.67 -9.11
CA ASP A 247 2.55 -13.57 -10.04
C ASP A 247 2.54 -14.71 -11.08
N GLY A 248 3.71 -15.14 -11.57
CA GLY A 248 3.85 -16.25 -12.50
C GLY A 248 3.31 -17.58 -11.96
N HIS A 249 3.44 -17.83 -10.66
CA HIS A 249 2.89 -19.05 -10.03
C HIS A 249 1.37 -19.12 -10.10
N PHE A 250 0.67 -17.98 -10.16
CA PHE A 250 -0.78 -17.99 -10.30
C PHE A 250 -1.21 -18.10 -11.77
N ALA A 251 -0.44 -17.54 -12.69
CA ALA A 251 -0.72 -17.66 -14.12
C ALA A 251 -0.54 -19.11 -14.66
N GLU A 252 0.28 -19.93 -14.00
CA GLU A 252 0.46 -21.35 -14.34
C GLU A 252 -0.60 -22.28 -13.72
N ASN A 253 -1.35 -21.80 -12.71
CA ASN A 253 -2.32 -22.59 -11.95
C ASN A 253 -3.79 -22.18 -12.19
N ASP A 254 -4.04 -21.13 -12.99
CA ASP A 254 -5.36 -20.72 -13.51
C ASP A 254 -5.62 -21.34 -14.90
#